data_AF-A0A453GIU3-F1
#
_entry.id   AF-A0A453GIU3-F1
#
_cell.length_a   1.000
_cell.length_b   1.000
_cell.length_c   1.000
_cell.angle_alpha   90.00
_cell.angle_beta   90.00
_cell.angle_gamma   90.00
#
_symmetry.space_group_name_H-M   'P 1'
#
loop_
_entity.id
_entity.type
_entity.pdbx_description
1 polymer ?
#
loop_
_entity_poly.entity_id
_entity_poly.type
_entity_poly.pdbx_seq_one_letter_code
_entity_poly.pdbx_strand_id
1 'polypeptide(L)'
;MAPPLARGPGALERRLLQAAAEGNLQLFKRTASALDGGKGRLRDAVEAVTLQGRGSGALHFAARRGRMAVCVYLVQELGVDVDATDETGYTPLVHAIIAGTVDTFQYLLDHGANPDKPDGQGSTPLHLAAAG
;
A
#
# COMPACT_ATOMS: atom_id res chain seq x y z
N MET A 1 -11.28 15.50 -23.90
CA MET A 1 -9.96 15.45 -23.24
C MET A 1 -9.72 14.02 -22.83
N ALA A 2 -8.86 13.29 -23.54
CA ALA A 2 -8.52 11.92 -23.18
C ALA A 2 -7.53 11.94 -21.99
N PRO A 3 -7.67 11.03 -21.00
CA PRO A 3 -6.68 10.90 -19.94
C PRO A 3 -5.31 10.53 -20.55
N PRO A 4 -4.19 11.03 -19.99
CA PRO A 4 -2.87 10.73 -20.51
C PRO A 4 -2.62 9.21 -20.43
N LEU A 5 -2.16 8.67 -21.55
CA LEU A 5 -1.83 7.27 -21.79
C LEU A 5 -1.13 6.63 -20.58
N ALA A 6 -1.85 5.73 -19.91
CA ALA A 6 -1.32 4.83 -18.91
C ALA A 6 -0.22 3.96 -19.55
N ARG A 7 1.04 4.37 -19.41
CA ARG A 7 2.19 3.47 -19.58
C ARG A 7 2.07 2.43 -18.47
N GLY A 8 1.95 1.15 -18.85
CA GLY A 8 1.92 0.04 -17.89
C GLY A 8 3.10 0.12 -16.91
N PRO A 9 3.01 -0.53 -15.73
CA PRO A 9 4.05 -0.36 -14.73
C PRO A 9 5.36 -0.88 -15.30
N GLY A 10 6.32 0.03 -15.45
CA GLY A 10 7.68 -0.24 -15.87
C GLY A 10 8.35 -1.27 -14.97
N ALA A 11 9.49 -1.79 -15.41
CA ALA A 11 10.22 -2.83 -14.67
C ALA A 11 10.53 -2.42 -13.21
N LEU A 12 10.73 -1.13 -12.94
CA LEU A 12 10.96 -0.60 -11.60
C LEU A 12 9.71 -0.62 -10.72
N GLU A 13 8.56 -0.22 -11.25
CA GLU A 13 7.29 -0.19 -10.51
C GLU A 13 6.88 -1.60 -10.07
N ARG A 14 6.99 -2.58 -10.97
CA ARG A 14 6.76 -3.99 -10.63
C ARG A 14 7.74 -4.50 -9.57
N ARG A 15 9.02 -4.14 -9.68
CA ARG A 15 10.05 -4.50 -8.70
C ARG A 15 9.79 -3.87 -7.33
N LEU A 16 9.28 -2.64 -7.29
CA LEU A 16 8.93 -1.96 -6.05
C LEU A 16 7.82 -2.73 -5.32
N LEU A 17 6.72 -3.04 -6.03
CA LEU A 17 5.59 -3.78 -5.45
C LEU A 17 6.01 -5.20 -5.03
N GLN A 18 6.86 -5.86 -5.83
CA GLN A 18 7.41 -7.17 -5.47
C GLN A 18 8.26 -7.09 -4.19
N ALA A 19 9.14 -6.10 -4.08
CA ALA A 19 9.95 -5.90 -2.88
C ALA A 19 9.08 -5.64 -1.64
N ALA A 20 8.01 -4.87 -1.79
CA ALA A 20 7.04 -4.64 -0.72
C ALA A 20 6.34 -5.94 -0.29
N ALA A 21 5.91 -6.75 -1.26
CA ALA A 21 5.27 -8.05 -1.00
C ALA A 21 6.23 -9.08 -0.37
N GLU A 22 7.51 -9.04 -0.72
CA GLU A 22 8.53 -9.92 -0.15
C GLU A 22 9.03 -9.45 1.22
N GLY A 23 8.81 -8.18 1.57
CA GLY A 23 9.39 -7.57 2.76
C GLY A 23 10.87 -7.22 2.60
N ASN A 24 11.38 -7.16 1.38
CA ASN A 24 12.78 -6.83 1.10
C ASN A 24 12.97 -5.30 1.16
N LEU A 25 13.12 -4.78 2.38
CA LEU A 25 13.25 -3.34 2.63
C LEU A 25 14.44 -2.70 1.88
N GLN A 26 15.57 -3.41 1.76
CA GLN A 26 16.75 -2.90 1.07
C GLN A 26 16.50 -2.74 -0.43
N LEU A 27 15.89 -3.75 -1.08
CA LEU A 27 15.49 -3.65 -2.47
C LEU A 27 14.40 -2.59 -2.66
N PHE A 28 13.46 -2.48 -1.72
CA PHE A 28 12.40 -1.49 -1.75
C PHE A 28 12.98 -0.07 -1.77
N LYS A 29 13.86 0.25 -0.81
CA LYS A 29 14.53 1.56 -0.71
C LYS A 29 15.30 1.91 -1.99
N ARG A 30 16.13 0.97 -2.48
CA ARG A 30 16.89 1.16 -3.74
C ARG A 30 15.98 1.45 -4.93
N THR A 31 14.88 0.69 -5.04
CA THR A 31 13.94 0.85 -6.16
C THR A 31 13.15 2.16 -6.04
N ALA A 32 12.73 2.54 -4.84
CA ALA A 32 12.06 3.82 -4.58
C ALA A 32 12.97 5.01 -4.93
N SER A 33 14.24 4.98 -4.52
CA SER A 33 15.22 6.02 -4.90
C SER A 33 15.46 6.08 -6.41
N ALA A 34 15.47 4.95 -7.10
CA ALA A 34 15.59 4.91 -8.56
C ALA A 34 14.36 5.51 -9.26
N LEU A 35 13.15 5.30 -8.72
CA LEU A 35 11.91 5.90 -9.22
C LEU A 35 11.84 7.41 -8.98
N ASP A 36 12.29 7.86 -7.80
CA ASP A 36 12.37 9.28 -7.48
C ASP A 36 13.40 10.02 -8.38
N GLY A 37 14.48 9.35 -8.76
CA GLY A 37 15.53 9.92 -9.61
C GLY A 37 16.27 11.08 -8.96
N GLY A 38 16.32 11.13 -7.62
CA GLY A 38 16.99 12.18 -6.83
C GLY A 38 16.22 13.49 -6.72
N LYS A 39 14.91 13.47 -6.96
CA LYS A 39 14.04 14.66 -6.91
C LYS A 39 13.52 14.96 -5.51
N GLY A 40 13.75 14.08 -4.53
CA GLY A 40 13.31 14.27 -3.15
C GLY A 40 11.81 14.09 -2.94
N ARG A 41 11.13 13.41 -3.86
CA ARG A 41 9.69 13.11 -3.87
C ARG A 41 9.43 11.62 -3.73
N LEU A 42 10.18 10.96 -2.84
CA LEU A 42 10.09 9.52 -2.61
C LEU A 42 8.66 9.08 -2.25
N ARG A 43 7.96 9.85 -1.42
CA ARG A 43 6.57 9.60 -1.04
C ARG A 43 5.68 9.54 -2.29
N ASP A 44 5.60 10.64 -3.04
CA ASP A 44 4.76 10.73 -4.24
C ASP A 44 5.12 9.65 -5.26
N ALA A 45 6.42 9.38 -5.44
CA ALA A 45 6.91 8.35 -6.35
C ALA A 45 6.43 6.96 -5.94
N VAL A 46 6.42 6.65 -4.64
CA VAL A 46 5.94 5.37 -4.11
C VAL A 46 4.42 5.27 -4.12
N GLU A 47 3.69 6.33 -3.75
CA GLU A 47 2.22 6.39 -3.77
C GLU A 47 1.66 6.26 -5.19
N ALA A 48 2.35 6.82 -6.19
CA ALA A 48 1.98 6.68 -7.59
C ALA A 48 2.13 5.24 -8.13
N VAL A 49 2.94 4.39 -7.47
CA VAL A 49 3.12 3.00 -7.90
C VAL A 49 1.98 2.14 -7.38
N THR A 50 1.07 1.79 -8.29
CA THR A 50 -0.04 0.87 -8.04
C THR A 50 -0.06 -0.28 -9.04
N LEU A 51 -0.64 -1.41 -8.65
CA LEU A 51 -0.92 -2.49 -9.59
C LEU A 51 -2.10 -2.10 -10.49
N GLN A 52 -1.90 -2.10 -11.81
CA GLN A 52 -2.96 -1.78 -12.76
C GLN A 52 -4.13 -2.76 -12.70
N GLY A 53 -5.37 -2.22 -12.73
CA GLY A 53 -6.61 -2.98 -12.63
C GLY A 53 -6.93 -3.48 -11.22
N ARG A 54 -6.24 -2.94 -10.21
CA ARG A 54 -6.57 -3.11 -8.80
C ARG A 54 -6.36 -1.85 -7.98
N GLY A 55 -5.48 -0.93 -8.38
CA GLY A 55 -5.15 0.27 -7.59
C GLY A 55 -4.34 0.01 -6.31
N SER A 56 -4.01 -1.25 -6.00
CA SER A 56 -3.27 -1.58 -4.79
C SER A 56 -1.81 -1.12 -4.89
N GLY A 57 -1.41 -0.21 -3.99
CA GLY A 57 -0.04 0.28 -3.86
C GLY A 57 0.84 -0.53 -2.90
N ALA A 58 2.08 -0.08 -2.66
CA ALA A 58 3.06 -0.79 -1.83
C ALA A 58 2.57 -1.12 -0.41
N LEU A 59 1.87 -0.20 0.26
CA LEU A 59 1.37 -0.41 1.61
C LEU A 59 0.30 -1.51 1.67
N HIS A 60 -0.55 -1.64 0.65
CA HIS A 60 -1.54 -2.72 0.55
C HIS A 60 -0.86 -4.09 0.49
N PHE A 61 0.17 -4.25 -0.36
CA PHE A 61 0.91 -5.51 -0.49
C PHE A 61 1.69 -5.87 0.76
N ALA A 62 2.34 -4.87 1.38
CA ALA A 62 3.07 -5.07 2.61
C ALA A 62 2.13 -5.46 3.76
N ALA A 63 0.99 -4.77 3.89
CA ALA A 63 -0.02 -5.01 4.90
C ALA A 63 -0.62 -6.43 4.79
N ARG A 64 -1.08 -6.80 3.59
CA ARG A 64 -1.63 -8.14 3.31
C ARG A 64 -0.68 -9.28 3.62
N ARG A 65 0.64 -9.04 3.48
CA ARG A 65 1.67 -10.07 3.68
C ARG A 65 2.39 -9.97 5.02
N GLY A 66 1.97 -9.06 5.90
CA GLY A 66 2.55 -8.88 7.22
C GLY A 66 3.99 -8.38 7.19
N ARG A 67 4.37 -7.59 6.18
CA ARG A 67 5.76 -7.13 5.97
C ARG A 67 6.05 -5.88 6.81
N MET A 68 6.09 -6.07 8.13
CA MET A 68 6.21 -5.00 9.13
C MET A 68 7.32 -3.99 8.84
N ALA A 69 8.53 -4.43 8.51
CA ALA A 69 9.64 -3.52 8.23
C ALA A 69 9.37 -2.57 7.05
N VAL A 70 8.61 -3.03 6.04
CA VAL A 70 8.19 -2.20 4.91
C VAL A 70 7.03 -1.29 5.30
N CYS A 71 6.04 -1.80 6.06
CA CYS A 71 4.93 -1.00 6.60
C CYS A 71 5.45 0.18 7.43
N VAL A 72 6.38 -0.09 8.36
CA VAL A 72 6.99 0.93 9.22
C VAL A 72 7.70 1.99 8.41
N TYR A 73 8.51 1.58 7.45
CA TYR A 73 9.21 2.52 6.57
C TYR A 73 8.24 3.37 5.74
N LEU A 74 7.19 2.78 5.19
CA LEU A 74 6.18 3.51 4.41
C LEU A 74 5.44 4.55 5.26
N VAL A 75 4.99 4.17 6.45
CA VAL A 75 4.13 5.01 7.30
C VAL A 75 4.93 6.07 8.05
N GLN A 76 6.05 5.71 8.66
CA GLN A 76 6.79 6.64 9.53
C GLN A 76 7.82 7.47 8.78
N GLU A 77 8.52 6.88 7.81
CA GLU A 77 9.66 7.54 7.15
C GLU A 77 9.23 8.25 5.86
N LEU A 78 8.35 7.62 5.07
CA LEU A 78 7.81 8.22 3.86
C LEU A 78 6.52 9.00 4.09
N GLY A 79 5.80 8.73 5.19
CA GLY A 79 4.55 9.42 5.50
C GLY A 79 3.47 9.20 4.45
N VAL A 80 3.40 8.00 3.86
CA VAL A 80 2.37 7.68 2.86
C VAL A 80 0.98 7.69 3.50
N ASP A 81 -0.06 7.91 2.70
CA ASP A 81 -1.45 7.81 3.16
C ASP A 81 -1.78 6.37 3.62
N VAL A 82 -2.00 6.22 4.93
CA VAL A 82 -2.32 4.94 5.58
C VAL A 82 -3.70 4.43 5.18
N ASP A 83 -4.60 5.34 4.78
CA ASP A 83 -5.98 5.07 4.38
C ASP A 83 -6.17 5.11 2.86
N ALA A 84 -5.07 5.09 2.09
CA ALA A 84 -5.13 5.03 0.63
C ALA A 84 -6.01 3.84 0.19
N THR A 85 -6.94 4.07 -0.72
CA THR A 85 -7.87 3.03 -1.17
C THR A 85 -7.46 2.49 -2.54
N ASP A 86 -7.58 1.18 -2.71
CA ASP A 86 -7.50 0.54 -4.01
C ASP A 86 -8.79 0.72 -4.83
N GLU A 87 -8.87 0.16 -6.04
CA GLU A 87 -10.03 0.31 -6.94
C GLU A 87 -11.33 -0.30 -6.37
N THR A 88 -11.23 -1.18 -5.38
CA THR A 88 -12.41 -1.74 -4.68
C THR A 88 -12.82 -0.92 -3.44
N GLY A 89 -12.04 0.12 -3.12
CA GLY A 89 -12.22 0.91 -1.90
C GLY A 89 -11.54 0.31 -0.68
N TYR A 90 -10.74 -0.76 -0.83
CA TYR A 90 -10.07 -1.39 0.31
C TYR A 90 -8.83 -0.60 0.71
N THR A 91 -8.70 -0.35 2.01
CA THR A 91 -7.50 0.25 2.61
C THR A 91 -6.46 -0.83 2.93
N PRO A 92 -5.19 -0.47 3.17
CA PRO A 92 -4.19 -1.40 3.68
C PRO A 92 -4.64 -2.14 4.95
N LEU A 93 -5.42 -1.49 5.81
CA LEU A 93 -5.99 -2.11 7.02
C LEU A 93 -6.92 -3.28 6.66
N VAL A 94 -7.83 -3.09 5.69
CA VAL A 94 -8.72 -4.15 5.20
C VAL A 94 -7.93 -5.32 4.64
N HIS A 95 -6.87 -5.05 3.85
CA HIS A 95 -5.99 -6.11 3.33
C HIS A 95 -5.28 -6.90 4.43
N ALA A 96 -4.86 -6.25 5.52
CA ALA A 96 -4.26 -6.91 6.67
C ALA A 96 -5.26 -7.77 7.45
N ILE A 97 -6.48 -7.26 7.65
CA ILE A 97 -7.58 -7.97 8.33
C ILE A 97 -7.96 -9.24 7.56
N ILE A 98 -8.22 -9.14 6.26
CA ILE A 98 -8.60 -10.29 5.41
C ILE A 98 -7.48 -11.35 5.40
N ALA A 99 -6.22 -10.92 5.46
CA ALA A 99 -5.07 -11.82 5.52
C ALA A 99 -4.77 -12.38 6.91
N GLY A 100 -5.43 -11.89 7.97
CA GLY A 100 -5.15 -12.28 9.35
C GLY A 100 -3.78 -11.83 9.88
N THR A 101 -3.19 -10.77 9.33
CA THR A 101 -1.86 -10.27 9.75
C THR A 101 -1.99 -9.38 10.99
N VAL A 102 -2.18 -10.01 12.16
CA VAL A 102 -2.55 -9.34 13.43
C VAL A 102 -1.63 -8.17 13.78
N ASP A 103 -0.33 -8.42 13.84
CA ASP A 103 0.65 -7.39 14.19
C ASP A 103 0.60 -6.19 13.24
N THR A 104 0.27 -6.44 11.96
CA THR A 104 0.26 -5.42 10.92
C THR A 104 -1.02 -4.61 10.93
N PHE A 105 -2.19 -5.22 11.13
CA PHE A 105 -3.42 -4.42 11.25
C PHE A 105 -3.42 -3.61 12.55
N GLN A 106 -2.91 -4.16 13.67
CA GLN A 106 -2.76 -3.41 14.92
C GLN A 106 -1.83 -2.20 14.74
N TYR A 107 -0.68 -2.42 14.10
CA TYR A 107 0.24 -1.35 13.76
C TYR A 107 -0.42 -0.24 12.91
N LEU A 108 -1.21 -0.59 11.90
CA LEU A 108 -1.90 0.40 11.07
C LEU A 108 -2.90 1.22 11.89
N LEU A 109 -3.64 0.60 12.82
CA LEU A 109 -4.56 1.30 13.72
C LEU A 109 -3.83 2.26 14.67
N ASP A 110 -2.73 1.80 15.27
CA ASP A 110 -1.89 2.62 16.16
C ASP A 110 -1.27 3.82 15.43
N HIS A 111 -1.16 3.73 14.10
CA HIS A 111 -0.67 4.78 13.22
C HIS A 111 -1.76 5.51 12.42
N GLY A 112 -3.00 5.48 12.90
CA GLY A 112 -4.07 6.37 12.43
C GLY A 112 -4.88 5.86 11.25
N ALA A 113 -4.77 4.58 10.89
CA ALA A 113 -5.72 3.97 9.97
C ALA A 113 -7.14 4.02 10.55
N ASN A 114 -8.12 4.40 9.73
CA ASN A 114 -9.49 4.52 10.18
C ASN A 114 -10.21 3.15 10.17
N PRO A 115 -10.58 2.58 11.34
CA PRO A 115 -11.27 1.29 11.42
C PRO A 115 -12.71 1.32 10.91
N ASP A 116 -13.28 2.51 10.71
CA ASP A 116 -14.67 2.72 10.29
C ASP A 116 -14.80 3.19 8.84
N LYS A 117 -13.68 3.34 8.11
CA LYS A 117 -13.70 3.80 6.72
C LYS A 117 -14.42 2.76 5.84
N PRO A 118 -15.56 3.10 5.21
CA PRO A 118 -16.28 2.15 4.37
C PRO A 118 -15.55 1.93 3.04
N ASP A 119 -15.65 0.71 2.51
CA ASP A 119 -15.23 0.38 1.15
C ASP A 119 -16.21 0.94 0.09
N GLY A 120 -15.97 0.61 -1.19
CA GLY A 120 -16.83 1.03 -2.29
C GLY A 120 -18.25 0.43 -2.26
N GLN A 121 -18.53 -0.53 -1.37
CA GLN A 121 -19.84 -1.16 -1.16
C GLN A 121 -20.49 -0.75 0.18
N GLY A 122 -19.87 0.16 0.95
CA GLY A 122 -20.37 0.57 2.25
C GLY A 122 -20.02 -0.38 3.41
N SER A 123 -19.17 -1.39 3.19
CA SER A 123 -18.72 -2.30 4.23
C SER A 123 -17.55 -1.69 5.00
N THR A 124 -17.58 -1.76 6.33
CA THR A 124 -16.46 -1.34 7.18
C THR A 124 -15.47 -2.49 7.34
N PRO A 125 -14.23 -2.21 7.75
CA PRO A 125 -13.27 -3.23 8.16
C PRO A 125 -13.86 -4.29 9.10
N LEU A 126 -14.74 -3.90 10.02
CA LEU A 126 -15.41 -4.83 10.94
C LEU A 126 -16.42 -5.75 10.22
N HIS A 127 -17.20 -5.23 9.26
CA HIS A 127 -18.09 -6.05 8.43
C HIS A 127 -17.29 -7.12 7.66
N LEU A 128 -16.14 -6.71 7.11
CA LEU A 128 -15.26 -7.59 6.33
C LEU A 128 -14.52 -8.61 7.20
N ALA A 129 -14.14 -8.25 8.42
CA ALA A 129 -13.52 -9.16 9.39
C ALA A 129 -14.45 -10.30 9.82
N ALA A 130 -15.75 -10.01 9.95
CA ALA A 130 -16.76 -11.00 10.34
C ALA A 130 -17.21 -11.92 9.19
N ALA A 131 -16.86 -11.58 7.94
CA ALA A 131 -17.24 -12.33 6.75
C ALA A 131 -16.23 -13.44 6.36
N GLY A 132 -15.06 -13.48 6.99
CA GLY A 132 -14.02 -14.49 6.78
C GLY A 132 -14.01 -15.57 7.87
#